data_AF-A0A0G4J7G2-F1
#
_entry.id   AF-A0A0G4J7G2-F1
#
_cell.length_a   1.000
_cell.length_b   1.000
_cell.length_c   1.000
_cell.angle_alpha   90.00
_cell.angle_beta   90.00
_cell.angle_gamma   90.00
#
_symmetry.space_group_name_H-M   'P 1'
#
loop_
_entity.id
_entity.type
_entity.pdbx_description
1 polymer ?
#
loop_
_entity_poly.entity_id
_entity_poly.type
_entity_poly.pdbx_seq_one_letter_code
_entity_poly.pdbx_strand_id
1 'polypeptide(L)'
;MASIDEAAQAFPDRPGIEVGVDDGDTGQDAVCGVPAPGMEFETQLELKNFIEGFAKRTGCRIIIKFKTFAKASRSVELFGHEGAWARGDGYCNFKTTSQKADRSVKSSCTLNIPFTYDAGRRRYVIKGDRFCLSHNHLVEIPSPAATAIIVNYQRDLTPEQLSYIVNLGKDSLPFPKVTHMLSDQFPDCRIQKPLLHRLLRKGKLLAGVQPRS
;
A
#
# COMPACT_ATOMS: atom_id res chain seq x y z
N MET A 1 42.66 -13.33 -35.50
CA MET A 1 41.53 -14.28 -35.41
C MET A 1 42.04 -15.55 -34.78
N ALA A 2 41.68 -15.81 -33.52
CA ALA A 2 41.91 -17.07 -32.84
C ALA A 2 40.67 -17.36 -31.98
N SER A 3 40.22 -18.60 -32.05
CA SER A 3 38.86 -19.07 -31.81
C SER A 3 38.57 -19.37 -30.33
N ILE A 4 37.32 -19.12 -29.96
CA ILE A 4 36.54 -19.79 -28.91
C ILE A 4 36.65 -21.32 -29.04
N ASP A 5 37.10 -22.03 -27.99
CA ASP A 5 36.30 -22.94 -27.15
C ASP A 5 37.15 -23.73 -26.13
N GLU A 6 36.49 -24.22 -25.08
CA GLU A 6 36.89 -25.27 -24.11
C GLU A 6 37.94 -24.97 -23.02
N ALA A 7 37.44 -24.76 -21.79
CA ALA A 7 37.89 -25.50 -20.61
C ALA A 7 36.87 -25.37 -19.46
N ALA A 8 35.93 -26.29 -19.43
CA ALA A 8 35.12 -26.56 -18.25
C ALA A 8 35.82 -27.59 -17.34
N GLN A 9 35.54 -27.46 -16.04
CA GLN A 9 35.71 -28.44 -14.95
C GLN A 9 37.02 -28.46 -14.15
N ALA A 10 36.93 -27.97 -12.91
CA ALA A 10 37.10 -28.81 -11.71
C ALA A 10 36.53 -28.08 -10.47
N PHE A 11 35.56 -28.72 -9.80
CA PHE A 11 34.93 -28.32 -8.54
C PHE A 11 35.90 -28.49 -7.34
N PRO A 12 35.58 -27.95 -6.14
CA PRO A 12 34.98 -28.85 -5.17
C PRO A 12 33.84 -28.25 -4.33
N ASP A 13 33.19 -29.16 -3.63
CA ASP A 13 31.92 -29.09 -2.92
C ASP A 13 31.77 -28.05 -1.80
N ARG A 14 30.51 -27.72 -1.57
CA ARG A 14 29.95 -26.88 -0.49
C ARG A 14 30.38 -27.36 0.92
N PRO A 15 30.22 -26.47 1.91
CA PRO A 15 29.35 -26.80 3.03
C PRO A 15 28.11 -25.91 3.03
N GLY A 16 26.97 -26.52 3.34
CA GLY A 16 25.70 -25.83 3.50
C GLY A 16 25.76 -24.82 4.64
N ILE A 17 25.26 -23.62 4.37
CA ILE A 17 24.91 -22.67 5.42
C ILE A 17 23.40 -22.64 5.53
N GLU A 18 23.00 -22.82 6.77
CA GLU A 18 21.67 -23.07 7.29
C GLU A 18 20.75 -21.88 7.04
N VAL A 19 19.46 -22.22 6.98
CA VAL A 19 18.33 -21.31 6.88
C VAL A 19 18.33 -20.39 8.10
N GLY A 20 18.77 -19.15 7.91
CA GLY A 20 18.32 -18.03 8.72
C GLY A 20 17.03 -17.51 8.09
N VAL A 21 15.90 -17.85 8.70
CA VAL A 21 14.66 -17.09 8.51
C VAL A 21 14.99 -15.70 9.05
N ASP A 22 15.29 -14.77 8.16
CA ASP A 22 15.32 -13.36 8.51
C ASP A 22 13.87 -12.95 8.74
N ASP A 23 13.39 -13.19 9.97
CA ASP A 23 12.29 -12.46 10.60
C ASP A 23 12.74 -11.01 10.79
N GLY A 24 13.07 -10.36 9.67
CA GLY A 24 13.27 -8.94 9.55
C GLY A 24 11.93 -8.27 9.69
N ASP A 25 11.40 -8.29 10.92
CA ASP A 25 10.63 -7.21 11.48
C ASP A 25 11.48 -5.94 11.34
N THR A 26 11.52 -5.39 10.13
CA THR A 26 11.79 -3.98 9.93
C THR A 26 10.51 -3.26 10.33
N GLY A 27 10.23 -3.31 11.63
CA GLY A 27 9.65 -2.18 12.35
C GLY A 27 10.55 -0.99 12.10
N GLN A 28 10.45 -0.41 10.89
CA GLN A 28 10.90 0.93 10.66
C GLN A 28 10.03 1.78 11.57
N ASP A 29 10.62 2.20 12.69
CA ASP A 29 10.19 3.33 13.49
C ASP A 29 9.61 4.36 12.54
N ALA A 30 8.28 4.39 12.46
CA ALA A 30 7.58 5.20 11.51
C ALA A 30 7.91 6.63 11.90
N VAL A 31 8.84 7.26 11.20
CA VAL A 31 9.21 8.66 11.39
C VAL A 31 7.90 9.44 11.51
N CYS A 32 7.61 9.88 12.74
CA CYS A 32 6.38 10.56 13.12
C CYS A 32 6.49 12.01 12.64
N GLY A 33 6.64 12.18 11.32
CA GLY A 33 6.89 13.46 10.69
C GLY A 33 5.64 13.97 9.97
N VAL A 34 5.40 15.26 10.11
CA VAL A 34 4.53 16.02 9.21
C VAL A 34 5.42 16.47 8.02
N PRO A 35 5.01 16.26 6.76
CA PRO A 35 5.79 16.71 5.61
C PRO A 35 6.09 18.20 5.73
N ALA A 36 7.32 18.60 5.39
CA ALA A 36 7.73 20.00 5.40
C ALA A 36 8.68 20.28 4.23
N PRO A 37 8.65 21.50 3.66
CA PRO A 37 9.63 21.91 2.67
C PRO A 37 11.07 21.72 3.18
N GLY A 38 11.94 21.21 2.31
CA GLY A 38 13.35 20.96 2.63
C GLY A 38 13.63 19.62 3.30
N MET A 39 12.62 18.82 3.68
CA MET A 39 12.83 17.44 4.10
C MET A 39 13.47 16.62 2.98
N GLU A 40 14.47 15.82 3.35
CA GLU A 40 15.32 15.07 2.42
C GLU A 40 15.18 13.56 2.64
N PHE A 41 15.28 12.79 1.55
CA PHE A 41 15.14 11.33 1.53
C PHE A 41 16.19 10.73 0.61
N GLU A 42 16.72 9.56 0.95
CA GLU A 42 17.73 8.86 0.14
C GLU A 42 17.12 8.28 -1.12
N THR A 43 15.95 7.68 -0.97
CA THR A 43 15.31 6.92 -2.03
C THR A 43 13.91 7.41 -2.34
N GLN A 44 13.47 7.14 -3.56
CA GLN A 44 12.08 7.38 -3.97
C GLN A 44 11.09 6.59 -3.10
N LEU A 45 11.48 5.37 -2.69
CA LEU A 45 10.66 4.50 -1.84
C LEU A 45 10.49 5.08 -0.45
N GLU A 46 11.55 5.59 0.16
CA GLU A 46 11.53 6.23 1.47
C GLU A 46 10.61 7.46 1.49
N LEU A 47 10.76 8.37 0.51
CA LEU A 47 9.88 9.52 0.34
C LEU A 47 8.41 9.09 0.18
N LYS A 48 8.16 8.06 -0.64
CA LYS A 48 6.81 7.54 -0.88
C LYS A 48 6.21 7.00 0.42
N ASN A 49 6.94 6.13 1.13
CA ASN A 49 6.50 5.53 2.38
C ASN A 49 6.23 6.60 3.45
N PHE A 50 7.05 7.65 3.51
CA PHE A 50 6.84 8.77 4.42
C PHE A 50 5.52 9.51 4.15
N ILE A 51 5.25 9.87 2.88
CA ILE A 51 4.01 10.56 2.51
C ILE A 51 2.78 9.65 2.73
N GLU A 52 2.87 8.35 2.41
CA GLU A 52 1.80 7.39 2.67
C GLU A 52 1.57 7.17 4.17
N GLY A 53 2.63 7.16 4.98
CA GLY A 53 2.53 7.12 6.44
C GLY A 53 1.82 8.34 7.00
N PHE A 54 2.17 9.53 6.52
CA PHE A 54 1.45 10.76 6.87
C PHE A 54 -0.04 10.70 6.48
N ALA A 55 -0.34 10.23 5.26
CA ALA A 55 -1.70 10.09 4.76
C ALA A 55 -2.55 9.14 5.64
N LYS A 56 -1.98 7.99 6.01
CA LYS A 56 -2.63 7.02 6.91
C LYS A 56 -2.92 7.61 8.29
N ARG A 57 -1.93 8.28 8.91
CA ARG A 57 -2.08 8.86 10.26
C ARG A 57 -3.11 9.99 10.31
N THR A 58 -3.20 10.78 9.24
CA THR A 58 -4.11 11.94 9.18
C THR A 58 -5.48 11.61 8.57
N GLY A 59 -5.69 10.38 8.11
CA GLY A 59 -6.90 9.99 7.38
C GLY A 59 -7.01 10.61 5.99
N CYS A 60 -5.99 11.33 5.52
CA CYS A 60 -5.99 11.97 4.21
C CYS A 60 -5.83 10.92 3.10
N ARG A 61 -6.62 11.04 2.03
CA ARG A 61 -6.41 10.27 0.80
C ARG A 61 -5.48 11.01 -0.14
N ILE A 62 -4.19 10.67 -0.10
CA ILE A 62 -3.15 11.26 -0.95
C ILE A 62 -2.80 10.30 -2.08
N ILE A 63 -2.83 10.79 -3.32
CA ILE A 63 -2.26 10.13 -4.49
C ILE A 63 -0.86 10.67 -4.72
N ILE A 64 0.12 9.78 -4.80
CA ILE A 64 1.51 10.12 -5.11
C ILE A 64 1.76 9.84 -6.58
N LYS A 65 2.17 10.86 -7.33
CA LYS A 65 2.50 10.72 -8.76
C LYS A 65 3.95 11.07 -9.02
N PHE A 66 4.71 10.11 -9.51
CA PHE A 66 6.05 10.33 -10.04
C PHE A 66 6.00 10.60 -11.55
N LYS A 67 6.86 11.51 -12.01
CA LYS A 67 7.13 11.82 -13.41
C LYS A 67 8.64 11.82 -13.60
N THR A 68 9.11 10.94 -14.47
CA THR A 68 10.54 10.81 -14.79
C THR A 68 11.02 12.00 -15.63
N PHE A 69 12.25 12.45 -15.38
CA PHE A 69 12.94 13.44 -16.23
C PHE A 69 13.57 12.79 -17.48
N ALA A 70 14.01 11.53 -17.38
CA ALA A 70 14.57 10.76 -18.51
C ALA A 70 14.25 9.25 -18.38
N LYS A 71 14.64 8.45 -19.39
CA LYS A 71 14.40 7.00 -19.46
C LYS A 71 15.38 6.20 -18.60
N ALA A 72 14.89 5.19 -17.85
CA ALA A 72 15.56 4.19 -16.98
C ALA A 72 17.11 4.03 -17.05
N SER A 73 17.66 3.89 -18.26
CA SER A 73 19.09 3.77 -18.52
C SER A 73 19.90 5.06 -18.26
N ARG A 74 19.36 6.22 -18.62
CA ARG A 74 20.09 7.50 -18.58
C ARG A 74 20.25 8.11 -17.17
N SER A 75 19.63 7.55 -16.12
CA SER A 75 19.80 8.03 -14.73
C SER A 75 20.96 7.41 -14.06
N VAL A 76 21.20 6.13 -14.35
CA VAL A 76 22.33 5.43 -13.76
C VAL A 76 23.59 6.14 -14.26
N GLU A 77 23.60 6.52 -15.54
CA GLU A 77 24.65 7.37 -16.13
C GLU A 77 24.75 8.77 -15.52
N LEU A 78 23.63 9.48 -15.34
CA LEU A 78 23.65 10.88 -14.88
C LEU A 78 23.75 11.06 -13.35
N PHE A 79 23.26 10.08 -12.59
CA PHE A 79 22.98 10.21 -11.16
C PHE A 79 23.44 8.99 -10.34
N GLY A 80 23.90 7.90 -10.98
CA GLY A 80 24.50 6.75 -10.30
C GLY A 80 23.53 5.78 -9.62
N HIS A 81 22.21 5.94 -9.78
CA HIS A 81 21.21 5.04 -9.20
C HIS A 81 19.97 4.90 -10.08
N GLU A 82 19.43 3.68 -10.15
CA GLU A 82 18.17 3.41 -10.85
C GLU A 82 17.03 4.09 -10.07
N GLY A 83 16.36 5.05 -10.70
CA GLY A 83 15.27 5.79 -10.04
C GLY A 83 15.63 7.17 -9.49
N ALA A 84 16.86 7.68 -9.63
CA ALA A 84 17.30 9.00 -9.13
C ALA A 84 17.02 10.17 -10.12
N TRP A 85 15.75 10.48 -10.38
CA TRP A 85 15.33 11.37 -11.51
C TRP A 85 13.82 11.53 -11.66
N ALA A 86 13.07 11.33 -10.59
CA ALA A 86 11.65 11.62 -10.61
C ALA A 86 11.40 12.99 -9.95
N ARG A 87 10.49 13.76 -10.54
CA ARG A 87 9.74 14.79 -9.83
C ARG A 87 8.31 14.35 -9.68
N GLY A 88 7.59 14.94 -8.75
CA GLY A 88 6.21 14.58 -8.57
C GLY A 88 5.52 15.43 -7.55
N ASP A 89 4.29 15.03 -7.31
CA ASP A 89 3.44 15.67 -6.33
C ASP A 89 2.66 14.57 -5.60
N GLY A 90 2.56 14.68 -4.28
CA GLY A 90 1.55 14.01 -3.47
C GLY A 90 0.35 14.94 -3.31
N TYR A 91 -0.81 14.59 -3.82
CA TYR A 91 -1.98 15.47 -3.80
C TYR A 91 -3.25 14.71 -3.39
N CYS A 92 -4.20 15.42 -2.78
CA CYS A 92 -5.51 14.84 -2.52
C CYS A 92 -6.32 14.75 -3.82
N ASN A 93 -7.00 13.63 -4.09
CA ASN A 93 -7.71 13.42 -5.36
C ASN A 93 -9.14 14.02 -5.42
N PHE A 94 -9.51 14.83 -4.42
CA PHE A 94 -10.84 15.40 -4.35
C PHE A 94 -11.11 16.34 -5.54
N LYS A 95 -12.31 16.23 -6.10
CA LYS A 95 -12.84 17.13 -7.12
C LYS A 95 -14.21 17.63 -6.69
N THR A 96 -14.42 18.93 -6.76
CA THR A 96 -15.75 19.54 -6.66
C THR A 96 -16.70 18.94 -7.70
N THR A 97 -18.00 18.93 -7.40
CA THR A 97 -19.01 18.34 -8.28
C THR A 97 -18.97 18.93 -9.69
N SER A 98 -18.71 20.22 -9.82
CA SER A 98 -18.58 20.92 -11.11
C SER A 98 -17.34 20.51 -11.91
N GLN A 99 -16.27 20.06 -11.24
CA GLN A 99 -15.00 19.70 -11.88
C GLN A 99 -14.83 18.18 -12.08
N LYS A 100 -15.78 17.35 -11.64
CA LYS A 100 -15.72 15.89 -11.87
C LYS A 100 -15.75 15.52 -13.35
N ALA A 101 -16.53 16.25 -14.15
CA ALA A 101 -16.64 16.03 -15.59
C ALA A 101 -15.38 16.46 -16.37
N ASP A 102 -14.63 17.42 -15.83
CA ASP A 102 -13.40 17.90 -16.45
C ASP A 102 -12.23 16.94 -16.16
N ARG A 103 -11.78 16.26 -17.21
CA ARG A 103 -10.64 15.32 -17.17
C ARG A 103 -9.29 16.03 -17.10
N SER A 104 -9.22 17.32 -17.45
CA SER A 104 -7.98 18.12 -17.39
C SER A 104 -7.61 18.51 -15.96
N VAL A 105 -8.62 18.77 -15.12
CA VAL A 105 -8.46 19.01 -13.69
C VAL A 105 -8.14 17.68 -13.01
N LYS A 106 -7.00 17.57 -12.34
CA LYS A 106 -6.65 16.34 -11.58
C LYS A 106 -7.29 16.33 -10.20
N SER A 107 -7.30 17.49 -9.56
CA SER A 107 -7.83 17.72 -8.23
C SER A 107 -8.23 19.18 -8.12
N SER A 108 -9.26 19.43 -7.31
CA SER A 108 -9.67 20.76 -6.86
C SER A 108 -9.21 21.06 -5.44
N CYS A 109 -8.56 20.10 -4.78
CA CYS A 109 -8.04 20.24 -3.44
C CYS A 109 -6.77 21.09 -3.42
N THR A 110 -6.59 21.87 -2.36
CA THR A 110 -5.39 22.66 -2.12
C THR A 110 -4.21 21.84 -1.59
N LEU A 111 -4.43 20.65 -1.00
CA LEU A 111 -3.35 19.83 -0.49
C LEU A 111 -2.46 19.36 -1.64
N ASN A 112 -1.18 19.73 -1.55
CA ASN A 112 -0.15 19.40 -2.51
C ASN A 112 1.23 19.36 -1.83
N ILE A 113 1.94 18.24 -2.01
CA ILE A 113 3.28 17.99 -1.49
C ILE A 113 4.20 17.77 -2.70
N PRO A 114 4.78 18.84 -3.26
CA PRO A 114 5.66 18.74 -4.41
C PRO A 114 7.03 18.23 -3.97
N PHE A 115 7.64 17.38 -4.79
CA PHE A 115 8.97 16.83 -4.52
C PHE A 115 9.78 16.64 -5.81
N THR A 116 11.09 16.61 -5.68
CA THR A 116 12.02 16.37 -6.79
C THR A 116 13.29 15.70 -6.29
N TYR A 117 13.95 14.95 -7.16
CA TYR A 117 15.35 14.62 -6.95
C TYR A 117 16.22 15.86 -7.14
N ASP A 118 17.10 16.14 -6.19
CA ASP A 118 18.14 17.16 -6.24
C ASP A 118 19.48 16.47 -6.55
N ALA A 119 20.03 16.71 -7.74
CA ALA A 119 21.26 16.08 -8.20
C ALA A 119 22.50 16.56 -7.43
N GLY A 120 22.52 17.82 -6.96
CA GLY A 120 23.62 18.37 -6.19
C GLY A 120 23.70 17.73 -4.81
N ARG A 121 22.54 17.49 -4.19
CA ARG A 121 22.43 16.84 -2.87
C ARG A 121 22.39 15.31 -2.95
N ARG A 122 22.13 14.76 -4.13
CA ARG A 122 21.87 13.33 -4.37
C ARG A 122 20.73 12.77 -3.50
N ARG A 123 19.73 13.61 -3.21
CA ARG A 123 18.60 13.31 -2.31
C ARG A 123 17.29 13.72 -2.97
N TYR A 124 16.22 13.05 -2.60
CA TYR A 124 14.85 13.52 -2.86
C TYR A 124 14.48 14.60 -1.86
N VAL A 125 13.91 15.72 -2.32
CA VAL A 125 13.59 16.87 -1.46
C VAL A 125 12.15 17.32 -1.67
N ILE A 126 11.43 17.61 -0.58
CA ILE A 126 10.13 18.28 -0.64
C ILE A 126 10.34 19.75 -0.97
N LYS A 127 9.70 20.22 -2.05
CA LYS A 127 9.81 21.62 -2.52
C LYS A 127 8.85 22.51 -1.76
N GLY A 128 9.23 23.76 -1.53
CA GLY A 128 8.34 24.78 -0.95
C GLY A 128 7.32 25.33 -1.96
N ASP A 129 7.70 25.38 -3.24
CA ASP A 129 6.83 25.95 -4.28
C ASP A 129 5.56 25.11 -4.46
N ARG A 130 4.40 25.70 -4.20
CA ARG A 130 3.08 25.04 -4.23
C ARG A 130 2.89 23.98 -3.14
N PHE A 131 3.71 24.00 -2.08
CA PHE A 131 3.50 23.15 -0.91
C PHE A 131 2.31 23.66 -0.10
N CYS A 132 1.39 22.75 0.23
CA CYS A 132 0.25 23.03 1.09
C CYS A 132 -0.26 21.72 1.70
N LEU A 133 -0.48 21.70 3.01
CA LEU A 133 -1.08 20.56 3.71
C LEU A 133 -2.57 20.77 4.02
N SER A 134 -3.09 21.98 3.82
CA SER A 134 -4.48 22.30 4.11
C SER A 134 -5.39 21.80 2.99
N HIS A 135 -6.56 21.28 3.39
CA HIS A 135 -7.66 20.98 2.49
C HIS A 135 -8.64 22.14 2.45
N ASN A 136 -9.19 22.42 1.27
CA ASN A 136 -10.30 23.35 1.05
C ASN A 136 -11.67 22.65 1.05
N HIS A 137 -11.71 21.41 1.53
CA HIS A 137 -12.91 20.59 1.67
C HIS A 137 -12.82 19.82 3.00
N LEU A 138 -13.96 19.35 3.48
CA LEU A 138 -13.99 18.45 4.64
C LEU A 138 -13.25 17.16 4.27
N VAL A 139 -12.27 16.80 5.09
CA VAL A 139 -11.61 15.50 5.00
C VAL A 139 -12.47 14.55 5.81
N GLU A 140 -13.14 13.64 5.12
CA GLU A 140 -13.74 12.47 5.78
C GLU A 140 -12.59 11.63 6.32
N ILE A 141 -12.22 11.87 7.59
CA ILE A 141 -11.38 10.94 8.32
C ILE A 141 -12.15 9.63 8.30
N PRO A 142 -11.57 8.54 7.76
CA PRO A 142 -12.25 7.27 7.75
C PRO A 142 -12.64 6.96 9.19
N SER A 143 -13.94 6.84 9.46
CA SER A 143 -14.47 6.25 10.71
C SER A 143 -13.67 4.96 11.01
N PRO A 144 -13.49 4.54 12.28
CA PRO A 144 -12.77 3.30 12.61
C PRO A 144 -13.17 2.07 11.76
N ALA A 145 -14.40 2.04 11.22
CA ALA A 145 -14.85 1.04 10.24
C ALA A 145 -14.11 1.05 8.87
N ALA A 146 -13.33 2.08 8.58
CA ALA A 146 -12.58 2.31 7.35
C ALA A 146 -11.05 2.31 7.56
N THR A 147 -10.59 2.23 8.81
CA THR A 147 -9.26 1.67 9.16
C THR A 147 -9.26 0.15 9.22
N ALA A 148 -10.43 -0.48 9.09
CA ALA A 148 -10.57 -1.92 9.09
C ALA A 148 -9.70 -2.56 8.01
N ILE A 149 -8.82 -3.47 8.42
CA ILE A 149 -7.95 -4.25 7.54
C ILE A 149 -8.84 -4.99 6.55
N ILE A 150 -8.62 -4.74 5.26
CA ILE A 150 -9.39 -5.41 4.20
C ILE A 150 -8.82 -6.82 4.03
N VAL A 151 -9.60 -7.81 4.47
CA VAL A 151 -9.20 -9.22 4.39
C VAL A 151 -9.74 -9.82 3.10
N ASN A 152 -8.81 -10.14 2.19
CA ASN A 152 -9.09 -10.71 0.88
C ASN A 152 -8.85 -12.22 0.84
N TYR A 153 -7.84 -12.71 1.58
CA TYR A 153 -7.44 -14.10 1.58
C TYR A 153 -7.67 -14.76 2.95
N GLN A 154 -7.91 -16.07 2.94
CA GLN A 154 -8.15 -16.82 4.17
C GLN A 154 -6.91 -16.86 5.07
N ARG A 155 -5.70 -16.82 4.51
CA ARG A 155 -4.44 -16.82 5.27
C ARG A 155 -4.24 -15.55 6.10
N ASP A 156 -4.98 -14.48 5.77
CA ASP A 156 -4.89 -13.20 6.47
C ASP A 156 -5.89 -13.15 7.66
N LEU A 157 -6.63 -14.24 7.92
CA LEU A 157 -7.54 -14.37 9.07
C LEU A 157 -6.83 -15.03 10.24
N THR A 158 -7.09 -14.54 11.44
CA THR A 158 -6.68 -15.26 12.66
C THR A 158 -7.48 -16.57 12.80
N PRO A 159 -6.94 -17.59 13.49
CA PRO A 159 -7.67 -18.83 13.75
C PRO A 159 -9.03 -18.60 14.43
N GLU A 160 -9.11 -17.60 15.31
CA GLU A 160 -10.33 -17.19 16.02
C GLU A 160 -11.38 -16.62 15.05
N GLN A 161 -10.99 -15.68 14.18
CA GLN A 161 -11.87 -15.11 13.17
C GLN A 161 -12.39 -16.19 12.22
N LEU A 162 -11.50 -17.08 11.77
CA LEU A 162 -11.86 -18.18 10.88
C LEU A 162 -12.88 -19.12 11.52
N SER A 163 -12.65 -19.52 12.78
CA SER A 163 -13.56 -20.36 13.55
C SER A 163 -14.93 -19.70 13.71
N TYR A 164 -14.95 -18.42 14.07
CA TYR A 164 -16.19 -17.65 14.25
C TYR A 164 -17.02 -17.59 12.97
N ILE A 165 -16.40 -17.25 11.83
CA ILE A 165 -17.09 -17.16 10.53
C ILE A 165 -17.63 -18.53 10.09
N VAL A 166 -16.85 -19.61 10.27
CA VAL A 166 -17.28 -20.97 9.93
C VAL A 166 -18.45 -21.41 10.81
N ASN A 167 -18.45 -21.06 12.09
CA ASN A 167 -19.57 -21.33 13.00
C ASN A 167 -20.84 -20.58 12.59
N LEU A 168 -20.74 -19.28 12.25
CA LEU A 168 -21.88 -18.53 11.70
C LEU A 168 -22.46 -19.14 10.42
N GLY A 169 -21.62 -19.84 9.64
CA GLY A 169 -22.07 -20.58 8.47
C GLY A 169 -23.03 -21.73 8.81
N LYS A 170 -22.90 -22.36 9.98
CA LYS A 170 -23.77 -23.46 10.42
C LYS A 170 -25.21 -23.00 10.66
N ASP A 171 -25.35 -21.78 11.18
CA ASP A 171 -26.64 -21.18 11.56
C ASP A 171 -27.46 -20.68 10.36
N SER A 172 -26.90 -20.73 9.14
CA SER A 172 -27.58 -20.32 7.89
C SER A 172 -28.23 -18.93 7.92
N LEU A 173 -27.63 -18.00 8.66
CA LEU A 173 -28.12 -16.63 8.81
C LEU A 173 -28.11 -15.84 7.48
N PRO A 174 -29.01 -14.85 7.30
CA PRO A 174 -28.96 -13.92 6.19
C PRO A 174 -27.64 -13.16 6.14
N PHE A 175 -27.07 -12.98 4.95
CA PHE A 175 -25.79 -12.32 4.75
C PHE A 175 -25.69 -10.93 5.43
N PRO A 176 -26.71 -10.04 5.37
CA PRO A 176 -26.66 -8.75 6.07
C PRO A 176 -26.51 -8.88 7.59
N LYS A 177 -27.12 -9.91 8.18
CA LYS A 177 -27.03 -10.16 9.62
C LYS A 177 -25.63 -10.65 10.01
N VAL A 178 -25.05 -11.53 9.20
CA VAL A 178 -23.66 -11.98 9.37
C VAL A 178 -22.68 -10.82 9.28
N THR A 179 -22.86 -9.92 8.31
CA THR A 179 -21.97 -8.75 8.17
C THR A 179 -22.08 -7.79 9.35
N HIS A 180 -23.27 -7.62 9.94
CA HIS A 180 -23.45 -6.82 11.14
C HIS A 180 -22.73 -7.45 12.33
N MET A 181 -22.95 -8.74 12.58
CA MET A 181 -22.29 -9.45 13.70
C MET A 181 -20.76 -9.45 13.57
N LEU A 182 -20.22 -9.57 12.36
CA LEU A 182 -18.79 -9.46 12.13
C LEU A 182 -18.24 -8.06 12.35
N SER A 183 -19.03 -7.02 12.04
CA SER A 183 -18.63 -5.63 12.28
C SER A 183 -18.66 -5.29 13.78
N ASP A 184 -19.58 -5.88 14.53
CA ASP A 184 -19.64 -5.73 15.99
C ASP A 184 -18.50 -6.47 16.69
N GLN A 185 -18.20 -7.71 16.25
CA GLN A 185 -17.21 -8.57 16.87
C GLN A 185 -15.77 -8.24 16.46
N PHE A 186 -15.57 -7.82 15.21
CA PHE A 186 -14.27 -7.51 14.63
C PHE A 186 -14.32 -6.15 13.89
N PRO A 187 -14.46 -5.04 14.61
CA PRO A 187 -14.61 -3.71 14.02
C PRO A 187 -13.41 -3.29 13.16
N ASP A 188 -12.23 -3.83 13.47
CA ASP A 188 -10.97 -3.54 12.79
C ASP A 188 -10.73 -4.41 11.56
N CYS A 189 -11.67 -5.27 11.16
CA CYS A 189 -11.50 -6.21 10.06
C CYS A 189 -12.69 -6.18 9.10
N ARG A 190 -12.42 -5.87 7.83
CA ARG A 190 -13.42 -5.87 6.77
C ARG A 190 -13.17 -7.04 5.81
N ILE A 191 -13.90 -8.12 6.03
CA ILE A 191 -13.81 -9.33 5.20
C ILE A 191 -14.57 -9.11 3.90
N GLN A 192 -13.91 -9.34 2.77
CA GLN A 192 -14.54 -9.18 1.45
C GLN A 192 -15.61 -10.23 1.20
N LYS A 193 -16.69 -9.83 0.52
CA LYS A 193 -17.86 -10.69 0.24
C LYS A 193 -17.50 -12.05 -0.35
N PRO A 194 -16.59 -12.18 -1.36
CA PRO A 194 -16.26 -13.48 -1.94
C PRO A 194 -15.65 -14.45 -0.93
N LEU A 195 -14.74 -13.96 -0.08
CA LEU A 195 -14.12 -14.76 0.97
C LEU A 195 -15.16 -15.17 2.02
N LEU A 196 -15.99 -14.22 2.46
CA LEU A 196 -17.02 -14.46 3.45
C LEU A 196 -18.04 -15.51 2.97
N HIS A 197 -18.53 -15.42 1.73
CA HIS A 197 -19.44 -16.42 1.17
C HIS A 197 -18.81 -17.82 1.13
N ARG A 198 -17.53 -17.95 0.79
CA ARG A 198 -16.83 -19.24 0.77
C ARG A 198 -16.74 -19.87 2.16
N LEU A 199 -16.41 -19.07 3.17
CA LEU A 199 -16.28 -19.54 4.56
C LEU A 199 -17.63 -19.91 5.16
N LEU A 200 -18.68 -19.11 4.91
CA LEU A 200 -20.04 -19.44 5.34
C LEU A 200 -20.54 -20.72 4.65
N ARG A 201 -20.25 -20.92 3.36
CA ARG A 201 -20.58 -22.15 2.65
C ARG A 201 -19.86 -23.35 3.24
N LYS A 202 -18.59 -23.21 3.64
CA LYS A 202 -17.84 -24.26 4.35
C LYS A 202 -18.53 -24.63 5.66
N GLY A 203 -18.99 -23.65 6.44
CA GLY A 203 -19.79 -23.87 7.64
C GLY A 203 -21.10 -24.63 7.38
N LYS A 204 -21.86 -24.23 6.34
CA LYS A 204 -23.10 -24.91 5.94
C LYS A 204 -22.89 -26.37 5.58
N LEU A 205 -21.83 -26.66 4.81
CA LEU A 205 -21.48 -28.03 4.41
C LEU A 205 -21.09 -28.89 5.61
N LEU A 206 -20.36 -28.32 6.58
CA LEU A 206 -20.00 -29.02 7.83
C LEU A 206 -21.22 -29.27 8.74
N ALA A 207 -22.27 -28.46 8.63
CA ALA A 207 -23.54 -28.66 9.35
C ALA A 207 -24.54 -29.57 8.62
N GLY A 208 -24.18 -30.11 7.44
CA GLY A 208 -25.09 -30.93 6.64
C GLY A 208 -26.24 -30.16 5.97
N VAL A 209 -26.15 -28.82 5.88
CA VAL A 209 -27.18 -27.98 5.27
C VAL A 209 -26.96 -27.92 3.75
N GLN A 210 -27.80 -28.62 2.99
CA GLN A 210 -27.79 -28.60 1.52
C GLN A 210 -28.09 -27.19 0.96
N PRO A 211 -27.35 -26.71 -0.05
CA PRO A 211 -27.68 -25.44 -0.70
C PRO A 211 -29.01 -25.59 -1.46
N ARG A 212 -29.95 -24.66 -1.23
CA ARG A 212 -31.16 -24.56 -2.05
C ARG A 212 -30.74 -24.11 -3.47
N SER A 213 -31.11 -24.94 -4.44
CA SER A 213 -31.01 -24.71 -5.89
C SER A 213 -31.81 -23.50 -6.35
#